data_AF-A0A0N0S5L5-F1
#
_entry.id   AF-A0A0N0S5L5-F1
#
_cell.length_a   1.000
_cell.length_b   1.000
_cell.length_c   1.000
_cell.angle_alpha   90.00
_cell.angle_beta   90.00
_cell.angle_gamma   90.00
#
_symmetry.space_group_name_H-M   'P 1'
#
loop_
_entity.id
_entity.type
_entity.pdbx_description
1 polymer ?
#
loop_
_entity_poly.entity_id
_entity_poly.type
_entity_poly.pdbx_seq_one_letter_code
_entity_poly.pdbx_strand_id
1 'polypeptide(L)'
;MRAAPQSRLQRGGAAEALALARELARRTQLVEEPGTELREMPDAGMFAAADQITVAGHDLALVLKSEDEVGEVVRLVEEARGRAGV
;
A
#
# COMPACT_ATOMS: atom_id res chain seq x y z
N MET A 1 28.34 16.76 -5.55
CA MET A 1 26.94 17.25 -5.45
C MET A 1 26.05 16.54 -6.46
N ARG A 2 25.31 15.50 -6.02
CA ARG A 2 24.09 15.01 -6.68
C ARG A 2 23.11 14.74 -5.55
N ALA A 3 22.05 15.53 -5.40
CA ALA A 3 21.15 15.35 -4.24
C ALA A 3 19.69 15.78 -4.45
N ALA A 4 19.41 16.81 -5.24
CA ALA A 4 18.02 17.30 -5.37
C ALA A 4 17.07 16.39 -6.20
N PRO A 5 17.48 15.77 -7.32
CA PRO A 5 16.57 14.92 -8.11
C PRO A 5 16.25 13.60 -7.42
N GLN A 6 17.28 12.93 -6.86
CA GLN A 6 17.15 11.61 -6.24
C GLN A 6 16.30 11.65 -4.97
N SER A 7 16.41 12.74 -4.19
CA SER A 7 15.61 12.95 -2.97
C SER A 7 14.11 13.18 -3.25
N ARG A 8 13.76 13.79 -4.40
CA ARG A 8 12.34 13.95 -4.81
C ARG A 8 11.73 12.64 -5.30
N LEU A 9 12.48 11.88 -6.09
CA LEU A 9 12.04 10.56 -6.57
C LEU A 9 11.82 9.59 -5.40
N GLN A 10 12.74 9.55 -4.42
CA GLN A 10 12.58 8.73 -3.22
C GLN A 10 11.35 9.12 -2.38
N ARG A 11 11.07 10.42 -2.23
CA ARG A 11 9.86 10.88 -1.53
C ARG A 11 8.57 10.54 -2.29
N GLY A 12 8.59 10.65 -3.62
CA GLY A 12 7.45 10.25 -4.45
C GLY A 12 7.14 8.76 -4.31
N GLY A 13 8.16 7.91 -4.41
CA GLY A 13 8.01 6.46 -4.23
C GLY A 13 7.51 6.09 -2.83
N ALA A 14 8.00 6.76 -1.77
CA ALA A 14 7.53 6.54 -0.41
C ALA A 14 6.05 6.93 -0.22
N ALA A 15 5.61 8.02 -0.85
CA ALA A 15 4.21 8.43 -0.79
C ALA A 15 3.28 7.45 -1.52
N GLU A 16 3.67 6.98 -2.71
CA GLU A 16 2.93 5.94 -3.43
C GLU A 16 2.89 4.61 -2.65
N ALA A 17 4.00 4.26 -1.99
CA ALA A 17 4.07 3.07 -1.15
C ALA A 17 3.13 3.15 0.06
N LEU A 18 3.09 4.28 0.77
CA LEU A 18 2.16 4.50 1.87
C LEU A 18 0.70 4.50 1.39
N ALA A 19 0.42 5.10 0.23
CA ALA A 19 -0.91 5.10 -0.36
C ALA A 19 -1.39 3.67 -0.67
N LEU A 20 -0.51 2.82 -1.22
CA LEU A 20 -0.79 1.41 -1.43
C LEU A 20 -1.08 0.70 -0.09
N ALA A 21 -0.21 0.85 0.92
CA ALA A 21 -0.40 0.21 2.22
C ALA A 21 -1.75 0.59 2.86
N ARG A 22 -2.15 1.86 2.76
CA ARG A 22 -3.45 2.34 3.24
C ARG A 22 -4.62 1.69 2.50
N GLU A 23 -4.53 1.57 1.17
CA GLU A 23 -5.59 0.95 0.38
C GLU A 23 -5.72 -0.55 0.71
N LEU A 24 -4.61 -1.26 0.90
CA LEU A 24 -4.63 -2.67 1.32
C LEU A 24 -5.31 -2.83 2.69
N ALA A 25 -4.90 -2.04 3.68
CA ALA A 25 -5.50 -2.06 5.02
C ALA A 25 -6.99 -1.67 5.02
N ARG A 26 -7.39 -0.71 4.17
CA ARG A 26 -8.79 -0.32 4.00
C ARG A 26 -9.63 -1.48 3.49
N ARG A 27 -9.15 -2.22 2.49
CA ARG A 27 -9.86 -3.39 1.94
C ARG A 27 -9.99 -4.49 2.98
N THR A 28 -8.95 -4.78 3.75
CA THR A 28 -9.02 -5.75 4.85
C THR A 28 -10.12 -5.36 5.85
N GLN A 29 -10.10 -4.11 6.32
CA GLN A 29 -11.09 -3.62 7.29
C GLN A 29 -12.53 -3.70 6.76
N LEU A 30 -12.76 -3.41 5.48
CA LEU A 30 -14.10 -3.52 4.89
C LEU A 30 -14.63 -4.97 4.87
N VAL A 31 -13.74 -5.95 4.80
CA VAL A 31 -14.11 -7.37 4.82
C VAL A 31 -14.29 -7.86 6.26
N GLU A 32 -13.38 -7.52 7.17
CA GLU A 32 -13.39 -8.02 8.55
C GLU A 32 -14.40 -7.30 9.45
N GLU A 33 -14.60 -6.00 9.25
CA GLU A 33 -15.44 -5.15 10.09
C GLU A 33 -16.43 -4.32 9.23
N PRO A 34 -17.39 -4.95 8.53
CA PRO A 34 -18.33 -4.22 7.68
C PRO A 34 -19.14 -3.19 8.47
N GLY A 35 -19.14 -1.93 7.99
CA GLY A 35 -19.93 -0.85 8.57
C GLY A 35 -19.29 -0.14 9.77
N THR A 36 -18.05 -0.45 10.12
CA THR A 36 -17.28 0.31 11.12
C THR A 36 -16.57 1.50 10.50
N GLU A 37 -16.20 2.48 11.33
CA GLU A 37 -15.35 3.58 10.90
C GLU A 37 -13.94 3.06 10.58
N LEU A 38 -13.47 3.36 9.37
CA LEU A 38 -12.18 2.88 8.88
C LEU A 38 -11.02 3.58 9.61
N ARG A 39 -10.12 2.77 10.17
CA ARG A 39 -8.89 3.22 10.80
C ARG A 39 -7.87 3.62 9.73
N GLU A 40 -7.31 4.83 9.85
CA GLU A 40 -6.26 5.32 8.96
C GLU A 40 -4.89 4.80 9.40
N MET A 41 -4.15 4.17 8.47
CA MET A 41 -2.75 3.83 8.71
C MET A 41 -1.89 5.11 8.71
N PRO A 42 -1.11 5.39 9.77
CA PRO A 42 -0.33 6.63 9.87
C PRO A 42 0.83 6.65 8.87
N ASP A 43 1.27 7.85 8.47
CA ASP A 43 2.58 8.02 7.85
C ASP A 43 3.67 7.80 8.92
N ALA A 44 4.33 6.65 8.87
CA ALA A 44 5.42 6.30 9.79
C ALA A 44 6.81 6.68 9.23
N GLY A 45 6.85 7.44 8.13
CA GLY A 45 8.06 7.86 7.45
C GLY A 45 8.50 6.89 6.35
N MET A 46 9.35 7.39 5.44
CA MET A 46 9.73 6.70 4.21
C MET A 46 10.35 5.30 4.40
N PHE A 47 10.97 5.05 5.55
CA PHE A 47 11.62 3.78 5.84
C PHE A 47 10.64 2.70 6.29
N ALA A 48 9.49 3.10 6.84
CA ALA A 48 8.45 2.19 7.31
C ALA A 48 7.47 1.79 6.20
N ALA A 49 7.43 2.51 5.08
CA ALA A 49 6.46 2.27 4.01
C ALA A 49 6.53 0.83 3.43
N ALA A 50 7.73 0.25 3.34
CA ALA A 50 7.89 -1.14 2.90
C ALA A 50 7.32 -2.15 3.91
N ASP A 51 7.57 -1.93 5.21
CA ASP A 51 7.02 -2.77 6.28
C ASP A 51 5.49 -2.65 6.32
N GLN A 52 4.97 -1.44 6.14
CA GLN A 52 3.55 -1.15 6.08
C GLN A 52 2.85 -1.86 4.90
N ILE A 53 3.46 -1.87 3.70
CA ILE A 53 2.96 -2.67 2.57
C ILE A 53 2.97 -4.16 2.94
N THR A 54 4.06 -4.65 3.53
CA THR A 54 4.22 -6.08 3.85
C THR A 54 3.15 -6.55 4.83
N VAL A 55 2.94 -5.80 5.91
CA VAL A 55 1.91 -6.12 6.92
C VAL A 55 0.51 -6.01 6.30
N ALA A 56 0.17 -4.90 5.66
CA ALA A 56 -1.16 -4.72 5.09
C ALA A 56 -1.48 -5.72 3.97
N GLY A 57 -0.48 -6.09 3.16
CA GLY A 57 -0.59 -7.12 2.13
C GLY A 57 -0.80 -8.52 2.72
N HIS A 58 -0.10 -8.86 3.80
CA HIS A 58 -0.36 -10.10 4.53
C HIS A 58 -1.79 -10.12 5.07
N ASP A 59 -2.23 -9.05 5.73
CA ASP A 59 -3.56 -8.98 6.33
C ASP A 59 -4.65 -9.15 5.25
N LEU A 60 -4.49 -8.45 4.11
CA LEU A 60 -5.43 -8.59 2.99
C LEU A 60 -5.44 -10.02 2.44
N ALA A 61 -4.28 -10.66 2.28
CA ALA A 61 -4.19 -12.01 1.75
C ALA A 61 -4.95 -13.05 2.60
N LEU A 62 -5.09 -12.83 3.91
CA LEU A 62 -5.86 -13.72 4.79
C LEU A 62 -7.37 -13.65 4.54
N VAL A 63 -7.86 -12.55 3.98
CA VAL A 63 -9.29 -12.32 3.80
C VAL A 63 -9.78 -12.55 2.37
N LEU A 64 -8.88 -12.58 1.37
CA LEU A 64 -9.22 -12.93 -0.01
C LEU A 64 -9.75 -14.37 -0.11
N LYS A 65 -10.77 -14.58 -0.96
CA LYS A 65 -11.51 -15.83 -1.13
C LYS A 65 -11.43 -16.41 -2.53
N SER A 66 -10.92 -15.67 -3.52
CA SER A 66 -10.85 -16.14 -4.90
C SER A 66 -9.59 -15.66 -5.64
N GLU A 67 -9.26 -16.37 -6.73
CA GLU A 67 -8.18 -15.97 -7.63
C GLU A 67 -8.47 -14.64 -8.33
N ASP A 68 -9.73 -14.33 -8.61
CA ASP A 68 -10.14 -13.06 -9.21
C ASP A 68 -9.83 -11.88 -8.28
N GLU A 69 -10.13 -12.02 -6.99
CA GLU A 69 -9.79 -11.02 -5.97
C GLU A 69 -8.28 -10.84 -5.83
N VAL A 70 -7.50 -11.93 -5.88
CA VAL A 70 -6.03 -11.86 -5.92
C VAL A 70 -5.57 -11.10 -7.17
N GLY A 71 -6.14 -11.38 -8.33
CA GLY A 71 -5.83 -10.71 -9.59
C GLY A 71 -6.17 -9.21 -9.58
N GLU A 72 -7.20 -8.79 -8.87
CA GLU A 72 -7.49 -7.37 -8.62
C GLU A 72 -6.44 -6.69 -7.75
N VAL A 73 -6.02 -7.35 -6.67
CA VAL A 73 -5.00 -6.82 -5.77
C VAL A 73 -3.64 -6.73 -6.48
N VAL A 74 -3.27 -7.73 -7.28
CA VAL A 74 -2.04 -7.69 -8.10
C VAL A 74 -2.06 -6.51 -9.07
N ARG A 75 -3.18 -6.27 -9.76
CA ARG A 75 -3.34 -5.11 -10.66
C ARG A 75 -3.13 -3.79 -9.92
N LEU A 76 -3.72 -3.66 -8.73
CA LEU A 76 -3.54 -2.47 -7.89
C LEU A 76 -2.06 -2.25 -7.50
N VAL A 77 -1.36 -3.32 -7.14
CA VAL A 77 0.08 -3.27 -6.78
C VAL A 77 0.92 -2.83 -7.98
N GLU A 78 0.68 -3.38 -9.17
CA GLU A 78 1.41 -3.00 -10.39
C GLU A 78 1.14 -1.54 -10.79
N GLU A 79 -0.09 -1.05 -10.64
CA GLU A 79 -0.41 0.36 -10.88
C GLU A 79 0.31 1.30 -9.91
N ALA A 80 0.34 0.94 -8.61
CA ALA A 80 1.07 1.71 -7.59
C ALA A 80 2.58 1.70 -7.87
N ARG A 81 3.12 0.55 -8.26
CA ARG A 81 4.51 0.40 -8.68
C ARG A 81 4.84 1.30 -9.88
N GLY A 82 3.98 1.34 -10.89
CA GLY A 82 4.14 2.22 -12.06
C GLY A 82 4.17 3.70 -11.67
N ARG A 83 3.30 4.14 -10.73
CA ARG A 83 3.33 5.51 -10.20
C ARG A 83 4.57 5.81 -9.36
N ALA A 84 5.10 4.82 -8.63
CA ALA A 84 6.33 4.95 -7.86
C ALA A 84 7.60 5.02 -8.73
N GLY A 85 7.51 4.61 -10.00
CA GLY A 85 8.59 4.70 -10.98
C GLY A 85 9.68 3.63 -10.83
N VAL A 86 9.29 2.42 -10.38
CA VAL A 86 10.18 1.25 -10.17
C VAL A 86 9.67 -0.02 -10.85
#